data_AF-A0AA96MTB3-F1
#
_entry.id   AF-A0AA96MTB3-F1
#
_cell.length_a   1.000
_cell.length_b   1.000
_cell.length_c   1.000
_cell.angle_alpha   90.00
_cell.angle_beta   90.00
_cell.angle_gamma   90.00
#
_symmetry.space_group_name_H-M   'P 1'
#
loop_
_entity.id
_entity.type
_entity.pdbx_description
1 polymer ?
#
loop_
_entity_poly.entity_id
_entity_poly.type
_entity_poly.pdbx_seq_one_letter_code
_entity_poly.pdbx_strand_id
1 'polypeptide(L)' 'MGRIISIIMIGVSGYFLFQNRYRAMNVLFRSTILRRIFVSSIMGLPGVKDRLMKLVFSTGPAETH' A
#
# COMPACT_ATOMS: atom_id res chain seq x y z
N MET A 1 -21.06 -13.11 -19.24
CA MET A 1 -20.60 -11.74 -19.57
C MET A 1 -19.56 -11.18 -18.59
N GLY A 2 -19.79 -11.16 -17.27
CA GLY A 2 -18.86 -10.53 -16.32
C GLY A 2 -17.43 -11.10 -16.24
N ARG A 3 -17.24 -12.41 -16.49
CA ARG A 3 -15.91 -13.06 -16.43
C ARG A 3 -14.95 -12.58 -17.54
N ILE A 4 -15.49 -12.30 -18.71
CA ILE A 4 -14.73 -11.84 -19.89
C ILE A 4 -14.26 -10.41 -19.67
N ILE A 5 -15.14 -9.56 -19.11
CA ILE A 5 -14.82 -8.18 -18.76
C ILE A 5 -13.71 -8.13 -17.70
N SER A 6 -13.73 -9.04 -16.71
CA SER A 6 -12.69 -9.15 -15.69
C SER A 6 -11.32 -9.50 -16.27
N ILE A 7 -11.28 -10.48 -17.18
CA ILE A 7 -10.04 -10.88 -17.88
C ILE A 7 -9.49 -9.76 -18.76
N ILE A 8 -10.36 -9.03 -19.45
CA ILE A 8 -9.95 -7.89 -20.27
C ILE A 8 -9.43 -6.75 -19.38
N MET A 9 -10.06 -6.48 -18.24
CA MET A 9 -9.57 -5.45 -17.30
C MET A 9 -8.17 -5.79 -16.75
N ILE A 10 -7.91 -7.06 -16.45
CA ILE A 10 -6.59 -7.51 -15.99
C ILE A 10 -5.56 -7.37 -17.12
N GLY A 11 -5.92 -7.79 -18.34
CA GLY A 11 -5.04 -7.65 -19.51
C GLY A 11 -4.73 -6.19 -19.86
N VAL A 12 -5.74 -5.31 -19.84
CA VAL A 12 -5.60 -3.88 -20.15
C VAL A 12 -4.81 -3.17 -19.08
N SER A 13 -5.06 -3.44 -17.79
CA SER A 13 -4.27 -2.87 -16.70
C SER A 13 -2.81 -3.31 -16.77
N GLY A 14 -2.55 -4.59 -17.03
CA GLY A 14 -1.21 -5.12 -17.26
C GLY A 14 -0.51 -4.49 -18.47
N TYR A 15 -1.22 -4.36 -19.60
CA TYR A 15 -0.68 -3.75 -20.82
C TYR A 15 -0.38 -2.26 -20.64
N PHE A 16 -1.24 -1.53 -19.94
CA PHE A 16 -1.05 -0.10 -19.65
C PHE A 16 0.14 0.14 -18.72
N LEU A 17 0.35 -0.73 -17.73
CA LEU A 17 1.56 -0.75 -16.88
C LEU A 17 2.82 -1.01 -17.72
N PHE A 18 2.75 -1.89 -18.71
CA PHE A 18 3.89 -2.31 -19.53
C PHE A 18 4.24 -1.29 -20.63
N GLN A 19 3.25 -0.63 -21.21
CA GLN A 19 3.48 0.39 -22.24
C GLN A 19 4.00 1.68 -21.63
N ASN A 20 3.54 2.01 -20.41
CA ASN A 20 3.89 3.24 -19.73
C ASN A 20 4.94 3.01 -18.64
N ARG A 21 5.81 1.99 -18.79
CA ARG A 21 6.80 1.48 -17.79
C ARG A 21 7.36 2.58 -16.87
N TYR A 22 7.85 3.67 -17.44
CA TYR A 22 8.47 4.75 -16.65
C TYR A 22 7.46 5.67 -15.96
N ARG A 23 6.33 5.98 -16.59
CA ARG A 23 5.34 6.93 -16.05
C ARG A 23 4.35 6.24 -15.12
N ALA A 24 4.05 4.95 -15.33
CA ALA A 24 3.34 4.10 -14.38
C ALA A 24 4.19 3.84 -13.13
N MET A 25 5.47 3.49 -13.28
CA MET A 25 6.38 3.30 -12.15
C MET A 25 6.63 4.62 -11.39
N ASN A 26 6.73 5.75 -12.11
CA ASN A 26 6.84 7.05 -11.47
C ASN A 26 5.53 7.45 -10.76
N VAL A 27 4.34 7.11 -11.27
CA VAL A 27 3.08 7.30 -10.54
C VAL A 27 2.97 6.37 -9.35
N LEU A 28 3.36 5.09 -9.47
CA LEU A 28 3.44 4.12 -8.37
C LEU A 28 4.37 4.61 -7.24
N PHE A 29 5.59 5.02 -7.58
CA PHE A 29 6.55 5.57 -6.61
C PHE A 29 6.16 6.94 -6.07
N ARG A 30 5.53 7.80 -6.89
CA ARG A 30 5.00 9.11 -6.47
C ARG A 30 3.70 9.01 -5.69
N SER A 31 3.06 7.85 -5.66
CA SER A 31 1.70 7.74 -5.14
C SER A 31 1.67 7.65 -3.62
N THR A 32 1.27 8.77 -3.02
CA THR A 32 0.54 8.82 -1.74
C THR A 32 -0.53 7.72 -1.63
N ILE A 33 -1.06 7.22 -2.76
CA ILE A 33 -2.03 6.13 -2.84
C ILE A 33 -1.41 4.79 -2.40
N LEU A 34 -0.24 4.41 -2.90
CA LEU A 34 0.41 3.16 -2.48
C LEU A 34 0.78 3.21 -1.00
N ARG A 35 1.31 4.37 -0.54
CA ARG A 35 1.59 4.61 0.88
C ARG A 35 0.32 4.55 1.72
N ARG A 36 -0.79 5.14 1.26
CA ARG A 36 -2.08 5.11 1.97
C ARG A 36 -2.67 3.72 2.02
N ILE A 37 -2.60 2.93 0.94
CA ILE A 37 -3.04 1.54 0.92
C ILE A 37 -2.19 0.71 1.87
N PHE A 38 -0.87 0.84 1.81
CA PHE A 38 0.04 0.08 2.65
C PHE A 38 -0.14 0.41 4.13
N VAL A 39 -0.18 1.70 4.48
CA VAL A 39 -0.45 2.17 5.85
C VAL A 39 -1.85 1.79 6.30
N SER A 40 -2.87 1.92 5.45
CA SER A 40 -4.25 1.54 5.79
C SER A 40 -4.38 0.03 6.02
N SER A 41 -3.68 -0.80 5.23
CA SER A 41 -3.65 -2.25 5.43
C SER A 41 -2.92 -2.61 6.73
N ILE A 42 -1.79 -1.97 7.02
CA ILE A 42 -1.00 -2.23 8.23
C ILE A 42 -1.72 -1.73 9.49
N MET A 43 -2.29 -0.52 9.48
CA MET A 43 -3.06 0.02 10.61
C MET A 43 -4.45 -0.60 10.76
N GLY A 44 -5.02 -1.17 9.69
CA GLY A 44 -6.29 -1.89 9.75
C GLY A 44 -6.18 -3.25 10.45
N LEU A 45 -4.96 -3.79 10.59
CA LEU A 45 -4.70 -5.05 11.27
C LEU A 45 -4.47 -4.80 12.78
N PRO A 46 -5.41 -5.18 13.68
CA PRO A 46 -5.32 -4.84 15.10
C PRO A 46 -4.04 -5.38 15.77
N GLY A 47 -3.58 -6.58 15.39
CA GLY A 47 -2.36 -7.17 15.95
C GLY A 47 -1.05 -6.51 15.49
N VAL A 48 -1.00 -6.01 14.24
CA VAL A 48 0.19 -5.33 13.72
C VAL A 48 0.23 -3.87 14.19
N LYS A 49 -0.94 -3.21 14.21
CA LYS A 49 -1.12 -1.88 14.79
C LYS A 49 -0.68 -1.84 16.26
N ASP A 50 -1.11 -2.80 17.08
CA ASP A 50 -0.78 -2.83 18.52
C ASP A 50 0.73 -3.00 18.75
N ARG A 51 1.37 -3.88 17.98
CA ARG A 51 2.84 -4.07 17.99
C ARG A 51 3.59 -2.80 17.58
N LEU A 52 3.14 -2.13 16.52
CA LEU A 52 3.76 -0.89 16.03
C LEU A 52 3.54 0.28 16.99
N MET A 53 2.34 0.44 17.53
CA MET A 53 2.07 1.44 18.57
C MET A 53 2.92 1.15 19.81
N LYS A 54 2.99 -0.10 20.27
CA LYS A 54 3.87 -0.47 21.39
C LYS A 54 5.34 -0.17 21.10
N LEU A 55 5.85 -0.40 19.90
CA LEU A 55 7.25 -0.11 19.54
C LEU A 55 7.54 1.39 19.41
N VAL A 56 6.61 2.16 18.85
CA VAL A 56 6.76 3.63 18.68
C VAL A 56 6.59 4.35 20.03
N PHE A 57 5.64 3.92 20.86
CA PHE A 57 5.39 4.49 22.18
C PHE A 57 6.25 3.87 23.31
N SER A 58 6.87 2.69 23.12
CA SER A 58 7.91 2.22 24.05
C SER A 58 9.26 2.92 23.85
N THR A 59 9.50 3.50 22.67
CA THR A 59 10.73 4.27 22.39
C THR A 59 10.60 5.76 22.78
N GLY A 60 9.49 6.18 23.41
CA GLY A 60 9.42 7.46 24.12
C GLY A 60 8.14 7.53 24.96
N PRO A 61 8.19 7.76 26.29
CA PRO A 61 9.27 8.27 27.14
C PRO A 61 9.74 7.21 28.15
N ALA A 62 10.92 6.64 27.92
CA ALA A 62 11.65 5.85 28.93
C ALA A 62 12.90 6.61 29.40
N GLU A 63 12.75 7.93 29.54
CA GLU A 63 13.69 8.80 30.24
C GLU A 63 12.90 9.43 31.39
N THR A 64 13.34 9.13 32.62
CA THR A 64 12.81 9.56 33.94
C THR A 64 11.63 8.78 34.54
N HIS A 65 11.91 7.61 35.15
CA HIS A 65 11.82 7.40 36.61
C HIS A 65 12.18 5.96 37.00
#